data_AF-A0A0G0MJS8-F1
#
_entry.id   AF-A0A0G0MJS8-F1
#
_cell.length_a   1.000
_cell.length_b   1.000
_cell.length_c   1.000
_cell.angle_alpha   90.00
_cell.angle_beta   90.00
_cell.angle_gamma   90.00
#
_symmetry.space_group_name_H-M   'P 1'
#
loop_
_entity.id
_entity.type
_entity.pdbx_description
1 polymer ?
#
loop_
_entity_poly.entity_id
_entity_poly.type
_entity_poly.pdbx_seq_one_letter_code
_entity_poly.pdbx_strand_id
1 'polypeptide(L)'
;MDDSYVKDLEKFFERMLNPLKDNPFTMVIRLISKCKVLPFDGNKDLVVVLSKSFNDASIAINKHGIKSGRPNEVGNKIEPFVKTALNQNKIAAIIPEGRSAGYPDLMFEFNKENYYLECKSFSSKTEDSSQRTFYFSPSKTFKVKKDACHLMVSYRVYTKNKKFFVDKWSLYSLETLKVDLKHEFNQSNKKMYDTEGGLKLIASKTLNN
;
A
#
# COMPACT_ATOMS: atom_id res chain seq x y z
N MET A 1 2.90 -30.92 29.08
CA MET A 1 2.74 -29.45 29.10
C MET A 1 1.79 -29.15 30.24
N ASP A 2 2.05 -28.09 31.00
CA ASP A 2 1.15 -27.66 32.07
C ASP A 2 -0.16 -27.14 31.46
N ASP A 3 -1.29 -27.67 31.91
CA ASP A 3 -2.63 -27.30 31.43
C ASP A 3 -2.92 -25.80 31.65
N SER A 4 -2.29 -25.18 32.65
CA SER A 4 -2.37 -23.73 32.86
C SER A 4 -1.70 -22.95 31.73
N TYR A 5 -0.51 -23.38 31.31
CA TYR A 5 0.26 -22.76 30.23
C TYR A 5 -0.45 -22.88 28.88
N VAL A 6 -1.07 -24.04 28.61
CA VAL A 6 -1.86 -24.25 27.38
C VAL A 6 -3.07 -23.30 27.36
N LYS A 7 -3.81 -23.19 28.47
CA LYS A 7 -4.96 -22.28 28.57
C LYS A 7 -4.60 -20.80 28.44
N ASP A 8 -3.45 -20.39 28.99
CA ASP A 8 -2.98 -19.01 28.87
C ASP A 8 -2.55 -18.68 27.44
N LEU A 9 -1.93 -19.64 26.74
CA LEU A 9 -1.64 -19.52 25.31
C LEU A 9 -2.92 -19.46 24.46
N GLU A 10 -3.89 -20.33 24.72
CA GLU A 10 -5.18 -20.32 24.02
C GLU A 10 -5.86 -18.94 24.14
N LYS A 11 -5.95 -18.40 25.36
CA LYS A 11 -6.49 -17.05 25.59
C LYS A 11 -5.69 -15.95 24.89
N PHE A 12 -4.36 -16.07 24.83
CA PHE A 12 -3.51 -15.13 24.10
C PHE A 12 -3.79 -15.19 22.59
N PHE A 13 -3.89 -16.39 22.02
CA PHE A 13 -4.20 -16.57 20.61
C PHE A 13 -5.63 -16.11 20.28
N GLU A 14 -6.62 -16.40 21.11
CA GLU A 14 -8.00 -15.90 20.94
C GLU A 14 -8.05 -14.36 20.85
N ARG A 15 -7.25 -13.66 21.66
CA ARG A 15 -7.13 -12.19 21.58
C ARG A 15 -6.51 -11.74 20.26
N MET A 16 -5.57 -12.51 19.71
CA MET A 16 -4.92 -12.25 18.42
C MET A 16 -5.79 -12.61 17.20
N LEU A 17 -6.84 -13.42 17.38
CA LEU A 17 -7.79 -13.79 16.31
C LEU A 17 -8.74 -12.64 15.94
N ASN A 18 -8.93 -11.67 16.84
CA ASN A 18 -9.75 -10.51 16.56
C ASN A 18 -8.92 -9.42 15.86
N PRO A 19 -9.39 -8.86 14.72
CA PRO A 19 -8.72 -7.73 14.09
C PRO A 19 -8.63 -6.55 15.06
N LEU A 20 -7.43 -6.00 15.24
CA LEU A 20 -7.29 -4.72 15.94
C LEU A 20 -7.74 -3.64 14.96
N LYS A 21 -8.85 -2.96 15.26
CA LYS A 21 -9.44 -1.96 14.38
C LYS A 21 -9.09 -0.54 14.81
N ASP A 22 -9.29 0.40 13.89
CA ASP A 22 -9.30 1.83 14.18
C ASP A 22 -7.99 2.40 14.75
N ASN A 23 -6.85 1.79 14.42
CA ASN A 23 -5.55 2.21 14.93
C ASN A 23 -5.07 3.47 14.21
N PRO A 24 -4.61 4.51 14.91
CA PRO A 24 -4.05 5.70 14.27
C PRO A 24 -2.85 5.34 13.39
N PHE A 25 -2.92 5.67 12.10
CA PHE A 25 -1.85 5.43 11.14
C PHE A 25 -0.52 6.02 11.61
N THR A 26 -0.55 7.23 12.18
CA THR A 26 0.62 7.94 12.71
C THR A 26 1.33 7.17 13.81
N MET A 27 0.57 6.53 14.71
CA MET A 27 1.10 5.67 15.76
C MET A 27 1.75 4.42 15.15
N VAL A 28 1.08 3.77 14.19
CA VAL A 28 1.59 2.56 13.55
C VAL A 28 2.90 2.82 12.80
N ILE A 29 2.99 3.91 12.03
CA ILE A 29 4.23 4.33 11.36
C ILE A 29 5.34 4.59 12.37
N ARG A 30 5.06 5.29 13.46
CA ARG A 30 6.04 5.56 14.52
C ARG A 30 6.56 4.27 15.17
N LEU A 31 5.69 3.29 15.41
CA LEU A 31 6.10 2.02 16.00
C LEU A 31 7.06 1.24 15.09
N ILE A 32 6.75 1.18 13.80
CA ILE A 32 7.48 0.38 12.79
C ILE A 32 8.78 1.08 12.33
N SER A 33 8.72 2.38 12.06
CA SER A 33 9.83 3.13 11.43
C SER A 33 10.65 3.96 12.42
N LYS A 34 10.11 4.24 13.60
CA LYS A 34 10.60 5.27 14.55
C LYS A 34 10.50 6.72 14.04
N CYS A 35 9.96 6.94 12.84
CA CYS A 35 9.70 8.27 12.29
C CYS A 35 8.29 8.77 12.61
N LYS A 36 8.09 10.08 12.51
CA LYS A 36 6.81 10.76 12.71
C LYS A 36 6.14 11.05 11.36
N VAL A 37 4.82 10.86 11.34
CA VAL A 37 3.95 11.45 10.32
C VAL A 37 3.68 12.89 10.74
N LEU A 38 4.13 13.84 9.94
CA LEU A 38 3.92 15.26 10.18
C LEU A 38 2.57 15.72 9.60
N PRO A 39 1.88 16.67 10.26
CA PRO A 39 0.66 17.27 9.73
C PRO A 39 0.88 17.89 8.37
N PHE A 40 -0.17 17.91 7.54
CA PHE A 40 -0.13 18.71 6.31
C PHE A 40 -0.48 20.16 6.66
N ASP A 41 0.43 21.08 6.38
CA ASP A 41 0.33 22.50 6.73
C ASP A 41 -0.61 23.31 5.83
N GLY A 42 -1.14 22.71 4.76
CA GLY A 42 -1.99 23.40 3.79
C GLY A 42 -1.20 24.22 2.76
N ASN A 43 0.08 23.91 2.53
CA ASN A 43 0.92 24.60 1.54
C ASN A 43 0.26 24.63 0.15
N LYS A 44 -0.22 25.82 -0.25
CA LYS A 44 -0.98 26.03 -1.49
C LYS A 44 -0.13 25.80 -2.74
N ASP A 45 1.14 26.18 -2.71
CA ASP A 45 2.04 26.02 -3.86
C ASP A 45 2.28 24.54 -4.15
N LEU A 46 2.48 23.74 -3.09
CA LEU A 46 2.57 22.29 -3.22
C LEU A 46 1.28 21.70 -3.79
N VAL A 47 0.11 22.11 -3.28
CA VAL A 47 -1.19 21.65 -3.81
C VAL A 47 -1.34 21.96 -5.29
N VAL A 48 -0.96 23.16 -5.74
CA VAL A 48 -1.03 23.55 -7.16
C VAL A 48 -0.15 22.65 -8.02
N VAL A 49 1.12 22.45 -7.63
CA VAL A 49 2.07 21.64 -8.40
C VAL A 49 1.69 20.16 -8.41
N LEU A 50 1.23 19.61 -7.29
CA LEU A 50 0.72 18.24 -7.20
C LEU A 50 -0.54 18.06 -8.05
N SER A 51 -1.49 19.00 -7.98
CA SER A 51 -2.73 18.96 -8.77
C SER A 51 -2.43 18.95 -10.26
N LYS A 52 -1.51 19.80 -10.71
CA LYS A 52 -1.04 19.80 -12.10
C LYS A 52 -0.41 18.45 -12.48
N SER A 53 0.46 17.92 -11.63
CA SER A 53 1.13 16.63 -11.87
C SER A 53 0.14 15.47 -11.98
N PHE A 54 -0.87 15.42 -11.11
CA PHE A 54 -1.88 14.35 -11.15
C PHE A 54 -2.83 14.47 -12.35
N ASN A 55 -3.11 15.71 -12.79
CA ASN A 55 -3.83 15.94 -14.03
C ASN A 55 -3.01 15.49 -15.26
N ASP A 56 -1.73 15.86 -15.32
CA ASP A 56 -0.84 15.44 -16.41
C ASP A 56 -0.68 13.91 -16.47
N ALA A 57 -0.57 13.25 -15.31
CA ALA A 57 -0.57 11.79 -15.20
C ALA A 57 -1.89 11.19 -15.72
N SER A 58 -3.04 11.76 -15.36
CA SER A 58 -4.36 11.32 -15.85
C SER A 58 -4.46 11.41 -17.37
N ILE A 59 -4.01 12.52 -17.95
CA ILE A 59 -3.96 12.72 -19.41
C ILE A 59 -3.07 11.66 -20.06
N ALA A 60 -1.88 11.41 -19.51
CA ALA A 60 -0.94 10.42 -20.03
C ALA A 60 -1.51 9.00 -19.98
N ILE A 61 -2.16 8.61 -18.87
CA ILE A 61 -2.86 7.33 -18.72
C ILE A 61 -3.94 7.20 -19.80
N ASN A 62 -4.75 8.26 -19.98
CA ASN A 62 -5.91 8.23 -20.86
C ASN A 62 -5.58 8.23 -22.36
N LYS A 63 -4.36 8.63 -22.76
CA LYS A 63 -3.92 8.54 -24.17
C LYS A 63 -4.06 7.14 -24.76
N HIS A 64 -3.75 6.12 -23.96
CA HIS A 64 -3.75 4.73 -24.43
C HIS A 64 -4.55 3.76 -23.57
N GLY A 65 -4.87 4.14 -22.33
CA GLY A 65 -5.44 3.28 -21.30
C GLY A 65 -4.45 2.22 -20.83
N ILE A 66 -4.66 1.73 -19.61
CA ILE A 66 -3.83 0.69 -18.99
C ILE A 66 -4.38 -0.69 -19.35
N LYS A 67 -3.57 -1.55 -19.99
CA LYS A 67 -3.89 -2.96 -20.19
C LYS A 67 -3.63 -3.74 -18.90
N SER A 68 -4.67 -4.29 -18.28
CA SER A 68 -4.54 -5.13 -17.08
C SER A 68 -5.63 -6.19 -17.02
N GLY A 69 -5.33 -7.36 -16.44
CA GLY A 69 -6.31 -8.43 -16.24
C GLY A 69 -7.17 -8.22 -14.99
N ARG A 70 -6.64 -7.49 -14.00
CA ARG A 70 -7.32 -7.22 -12.72
C ARG A 70 -7.30 -5.71 -12.42
N PRO A 71 -8.42 -5.14 -11.93
CA PRO A 71 -8.47 -3.75 -11.48
C PRO A 71 -7.41 -3.42 -10.42
N ASN A 72 -7.11 -4.37 -9.52
CA ASN A 72 -6.17 -4.17 -8.42
C ASN A 72 -4.70 -4.09 -8.88
N GLU A 73 -4.38 -4.49 -10.12
CA GLU A 73 -3.05 -4.33 -10.73
C GLU A 73 -2.89 -2.98 -11.43
N VAL A 74 -3.96 -2.19 -11.55
CA VAL A 74 -3.95 -0.89 -12.23
C VAL A 74 -3.17 0.14 -11.42
N GLY A 75 -3.27 0.11 -10.08
CA GLY A 75 -2.53 1.00 -9.17
C GLY A 75 -1.02 0.95 -9.42
N ASN A 76 -0.44 -0.24 -9.43
CA ASN A 76 1.00 -0.43 -9.71
C ASN A 76 1.42 0.12 -11.08
N LYS A 77 0.51 0.10 -12.06
CA LYS A 77 0.76 0.63 -13.41
C LYS A 77 0.54 2.13 -13.50
N ILE A 78 -0.12 2.76 -12.54
CA ILE A 78 -0.31 4.21 -12.44
C ILE A 78 0.92 4.88 -11.86
N GLU A 79 1.61 4.26 -10.90
CA GLU A 79 2.79 4.82 -10.21
C GLU A 79 3.84 5.44 -11.16
N PRO A 80 4.25 4.78 -12.29
CA PRO A 80 5.24 5.36 -13.20
C PRO A 80 4.75 6.65 -13.89
N PHE A 81 3.45 6.75 -14.18
CA PHE A 81 2.86 7.97 -14.76
C PHE A 81 2.90 9.12 -13.76
N VAL A 82 2.57 8.85 -12.49
CA VAL A 82 2.62 9.85 -11.42
C VAL A 82 4.05 10.35 -11.22
N LYS A 83 5.02 9.43 -11.10
CA LYS A 83 6.44 9.79 -10.96
C LYS A 83 6.93 10.64 -12.14
N THR A 84 6.58 10.25 -13.37
CA THR A 84 6.98 10.98 -14.58
C THR A 84 6.40 12.40 -14.58
N ALA A 85 5.11 12.54 -14.26
CA ALA A 85 4.44 13.83 -14.24
C ALA A 85 4.98 14.74 -13.13
N LEU A 86 5.29 14.20 -11.94
CA LEU A 86 5.94 14.95 -10.87
C LEU A 86 7.29 15.53 -11.33
N ASN A 87 8.14 14.69 -11.92
CA ASN A 87 9.46 15.10 -12.42
C ASN A 87 9.35 16.17 -13.53
N GLN A 88 8.38 16.04 -14.44
CA GLN A 88 8.12 17.05 -15.46
C GLN A 88 7.66 18.39 -14.88
N ASN A 89 7.01 18.35 -13.72
CA ASN A 89 6.58 19.53 -12.96
C ASN A 89 7.59 19.97 -11.89
N LYS A 90 8.87 19.58 -12.04
CA LYS A 90 9.99 19.97 -11.17
C LYS A 90 9.91 19.48 -9.73
N ILE A 91 9.09 18.45 -9.46
CA ILE A 91 9.12 17.70 -8.20
C ILE A 91 10.00 16.48 -8.41
N ALA A 92 11.19 16.47 -7.83
CA ALA A 92 12.17 15.39 -7.95
C ALA A 92 11.71 14.14 -7.16
N ALA A 93 10.75 13.41 -7.73
CA ALA A 93 10.16 12.23 -7.11
C ALA A 93 11.00 10.97 -7.35
N ILE A 94 11.36 10.30 -6.27
CA ILE A 94 12.13 9.06 -6.27
C ILE A 94 11.34 7.94 -5.60
N ILE A 95 11.75 6.69 -5.84
CA ILE A 95 11.25 5.55 -5.07
C ILE A 95 12.10 5.49 -3.80
N PRO A 96 11.50 5.47 -2.59
CA PRO A 96 12.27 5.42 -1.36
C PRO A 96 13.02 4.08 -1.25
N GLU A 97 14.23 4.13 -0.71
CA GLU A 97 15.05 2.94 -0.49
C GLU A 97 14.39 1.95 0.48
N GLY A 98 14.34 0.68 0.09
CA GLY A 98 13.78 -0.40 0.89
C GLY A 98 13.40 -1.59 0.01
N ARG A 99 12.47 -2.42 0.46
CA ARG A 99 11.86 -3.44 -0.44
C ARG A 99 11.24 -2.74 -1.65
N SER A 100 11.47 -3.26 -2.86
CA SER A 100 10.92 -2.66 -4.08
C SER A 100 9.41 -2.51 -4.02
N ALA A 101 8.71 -3.57 -3.61
CA ALA A 101 7.28 -3.55 -3.33
C ALA A 101 6.98 -3.10 -1.88
N GLY A 102 5.97 -2.24 -1.72
CA GLY A 102 5.44 -1.83 -0.42
C GLY A 102 5.43 -0.32 -0.22
N TYR A 103 4.84 0.08 0.90
CA TYR A 103 4.59 1.46 1.27
C TYR A 103 5.87 2.21 1.73
N PRO A 104 6.04 3.50 1.35
CA PRO A 104 5.28 4.25 0.34
C PRO A 104 5.84 4.04 -1.08
N ASP A 105 5.03 4.38 -2.09
CA ASP A 105 5.44 4.25 -3.49
C ASP A 105 6.53 5.26 -3.88
N LEU A 106 6.35 6.53 -3.51
CA LEU A 106 7.24 7.63 -3.87
C LEU A 106 7.63 8.48 -2.66
N MET A 107 8.76 9.17 -2.76
CA MET A 107 9.13 10.27 -1.89
C MET A 107 9.68 11.45 -2.69
N PHE A 108 9.50 12.66 -2.18
CA PHE A 108 10.06 13.87 -2.75
C PHE A 108 10.30 14.91 -1.66
N GLU A 109 11.08 15.94 -2.00
CA GLU A 109 11.27 17.13 -1.18
C GLU A 109 10.58 18.32 -1.84
N PHE A 110 9.95 19.17 -1.03
CA PHE A 110 9.41 20.46 -1.46
C PHE A 110 9.67 21.49 -0.37
N ASN A 111 10.25 22.64 -0.71
CA ASN A 111 10.62 23.69 0.25
C ASN A 111 11.39 23.18 1.48
N LYS A 112 12.33 22.24 1.29
CA LYS A 112 13.14 21.58 2.34
C LYS A 112 12.36 20.66 3.29
N GLU A 113 11.11 20.36 2.99
CA GLU A 113 10.30 19.39 3.72
C GLU A 113 10.19 18.08 2.94
N ASN A 114 10.17 16.95 3.67
CA ASN A 114 10.08 15.62 3.08
C ASN A 114 8.61 15.19 3.00
N TYR A 115 8.25 14.58 1.87
CA TYR A 115 6.92 14.04 1.62
C TYR A 115 7.02 12.60 1.15
N TYR A 116 6.14 11.75 1.68
CA TYR A 116 5.87 10.42 1.17
C TYR A 116 4.53 10.43 0.42
N LEU A 117 4.48 9.78 -0.74
CA LEU A 117 3.30 9.71 -1.57
C LEU A 117 2.97 8.26 -1.92
N GLU A 118 1.73 7.87 -1.61
CA GLU A 118 1.13 6.61 -2.04
C GLU A 118 0.21 6.84 -3.24
N CYS A 119 0.25 5.95 -4.22
CA CYS A 119 -0.65 5.93 -5.37
C CYS A 119 -1.66 4.80 -5.21
N LYS A 120 -2.95 5.14 -5.24
CA LYS A 120 -4.05 4.16 -5.24
C LYS A 120 -4.95 4.33 -6.45
N SER A 121 -5.64 3.24 -6.77
CA SER A 121 -6.74 3.26 -7.72
C SER A 121 -7.91 2.44 -7.22
N PHE A 122 -9.12 2.88 -7.52
CA PHE A 122 -10.34 2.14 -7.23
C PHE A 122 -11.28 2.19 -8.43
N SER A 123 -12.06 1.14 -8.63
CA SER A 123 -13.10 1.13 -9.65
C SER A 123 -14.29 1.97 -9.16
N SER A 124 -14.94 2.71 -10.05
CA SER A 124 -16.21 3.39 -9.72
C SER A 124 -17.28 2.42 -9.21
N LYS A 125 -17.19 1.14 -9.56
CA LYS A 125 -18.11 0.09 -9.08
C LYS A 125 -17.80 -0.42 -7.66
N THR A 126 -16.66 -0.03 -7.09
CA THR A 126 -16.16 -0.52 -5.80
C THR A 126 -15.87 0.62 -4.84
N GLU A 127 -16.47 1.80 -5.05
CA GLU A 127 -16.26 2.97 -4.19
C GLU A 127 -16.74 2.70 -2.75
N ASP A 128 -17.86 1.98 -2.59
CA ASP A 128 -18.42 1.57 -1.29
C ASP A 128 -17.96 0.17 -0.82
N SER A 129 -16.89 -0.37 -1.42
CA SER A 129 -16.39 -1.71 -1.11
C SER A 129 -15.70 -1.77 0.24
N SER A 130 -15.92 -2.85 1.00
CA SER A 130 -15.15 -3.19 2.21
C SER A 130 -13.78 -3.83 1.92
N GLN A 131 -13.41 -3.96 0.64
CA GLN A 131 -12.10 -4.49 0.26
C GLN A 131 -10.98 -3.54 0.69
N ARG A 132 -9.88 -4.13 1.17
CA ARG A 132 -8.69 -3.37 1.60
C ARG A 132 -8.04 -2.71 0.38
N THR A 133 -8.12 -1.39 0.29
CA THR A 133 -7.46 -0.59 -0.76
C THR A 133 -6.08 -0.08 -0.31
N PHE A 134 -5.85 0.05 0.99
CA PHE A 134 -4.59 0.51 1.56
C PHE A 134 -4.04 -0.53 2.54
N TYR A 135 -2.80 -0.99 2.34
CA TYR A 135 -2.13 -1.93 3.23
C TYR A 135 -0.62 -1.72 3.17
N PHE A 136 0.03 -1.92 4.31
CA PHE A 136 1.47 -1.95 4.42
C PHE A 136 1.86 -2.97 5.49
N SER A 137 3.01 -3.61 5.30
CA SER A 137 3.52 -4.61 6.22
C SER A 137 4.81 -4.13 6.86
N PRO A 138 5.00 -4.33 8.17
CA PRO A 138 6.31 -4.14 8.79
C PRO A 138 7.37 -4.95 8.04
N SER A 139 8.55 -4.37 7.86
CA SER A 139 9.68 -5.09 7.31
C SER A 139 10.99 -4.56 7.88
N LYS A 140 12.04 -5.39 7.91
CA LYS A 140 13.39 -4.96 8.31
C LYS A 140 13.94 -3.84 7.43
N THR A 141 13.41 -3.72 6.21
CA THR A 141 13.82 -2.76 5.18
C THR A 141 12.64 -1.85 4.83
N PHE A 142 11.96 -1.32 5.85
CA PHE A 142 10.81 -0.43 5.66
C PHE A 142 11.28 0.89 5.04
N LYS A 143 10.47 1.42 4.10
CA LYS A 143 10.86 2.55 3.25
C LYS A 143 10.76 3.92 3.93
N VAL A 144 9.97 4.03 5.00
CA VAL A 144 9.87 5.26 5.80
C VAL A 144 11.11 5.37 6.69
N LYS A 145 11.92 6.39 6.43
CA LYS A 145 13.22 6.64 7.10
C LYS A 145 13.39 8.08 7.60
N LYS A 146 12.43 8.96 7.34
CA LYS A 146 12.45 10.38 7.74
C LYS A 146 11.11 10.78 8.31
N ASP A 147 11.13 11.75 9.23
CA ASP A 147 9.92 12.49 9.60
C ASP A 147 9.44 13.27 8.38
N ALA A 148 8.18 13.10 8.01
CA ALA A 148 7.64 13.60 6.74
C ALA A 148 6.12 13.74 6.79
N CYS A 149 5.55 14.53 5.90
CA CYS A 149 4.11 14.48 5.62
C CYS A 149 3.81 13.27 4.72
N HIS A 150 2.72 12.55 5.01
CA HIS A 150 2.32 11.37 4.24
C HIS A 150 1.04 11.68 3.47
N LEU A 151 1.12 11.64 2.15
CA LEU A 151 0.03 11.93 1.23
C LEU A 151 -0.38 10.68 0.44
N MET A 152 -1.61 10.66 -0.04
CA MET A 152 -2.11 9.64 -0.97
C MET A 152 -2.87 10.30 -2.11
N VAL A 153 -2.50 9.95 -3.34
CA VAL A 153 -3.32 10.22 -4.53
C VAL A 153 -4.13 8.99 -4.88
N SER A 154 -5.43 9.15 -5.04
CA SER A 154 -6.36 8.08 -5.41
C SER A 154 -7.01 8.38 -6.76
N TYR A 155 -6.83 7.48 -7.72
CA TYR A 155 -7.41 7.57 -9.05
C TYR A 155 -8.66 6.69 -9.17
N ARG A 156 -9.79 7.27 -9.56
CA ARG A 156 -10.95 6.49 -9.95
C ARG A 156 -10.78 6.00 -11.36
N VAL A 157 -10.93 4.69 -11.55
CA VAL A 157 -10.76 4.04 -12.84
C VAL A 157 -12.06 3.45 -13.36
N TYR A 158 -12.22 3.49 -14.69
CA TYR A 158 -13.29 2.81 -15.41
C TYR A 158 -12.71 2.00 -16.56
N THR A 159 -13.45 0.99 -17.01
CA THR A 159 -13.00 0.09 -18.08
C THR A 159 -13.68 0.44 -19.41
N LYS A 160 -12.89 0.55 -20.48
CA LYS A 160 -13.36 0.68 -21.87
C LYS A 160 -12.46 -0.16 -22.77
N ASN A 161 -13.03 -0.98 -23.65
CA ASN A 161 -12.28 -1.82 -24.60
C ASN A 161 -11.17 -2.68 -23.94
N LYS A 162 -11.49 -3.35 -22.82
CA LYS A 162 -10.55 -4.17 -22.02
C LYS A 162 -9.32 -3.41 -21.49
N LYS A 163 -9.40 -2.08 -21.39
CA LYS A 163 -8.38 -1.22 -20.80
C LYS A 163 -8.98 -0.34 -19.71
N PHE A 164 -8.14 0.09 -18.77
CA PHE A 164 -8.52 0.99 -17.69
C PHE A 164 -8.15 2.44 -18.04
N PHE A 165 -9.04 3.35 -17.73
CA PHE A 165 -8.91 4.80 -17.91
C PHE A 165 -9.26 5.48 -16.58
N VAL A 166 -8.83 6.72 -16.43
CA VAL A 166 -9.05 7.53 -15.23
C VAL A 166 -10.05 8.63 -15.53
N ASP A 167 -11.04 8.85 -14.66
CA ASP A 167 -11.99 9.97 -14.78
C ASP A 167 -11.93 10.96 -13.61
N LYS A 168 -11.27 10.60 -12.52
CA LYS A 168 -11.12 11.45 -11.33
C LYS A 168 -9.84 11.09 -10.58
N TRP A 169 -9.22 12.09 -9.97
CA TRP A 169 -8.21 11.90 -8.93
C TRP A 169 -8.57 12.71 -7.69
N SER A 170 -8.15 12.23 -6.53
CA SER A 170 -8.31 12.89 -5.23
C SER A 170 -6.99 12.82 -4.47
N LEU A 171 -6.61 13.90 -3.79
CA LEU A 171 -5.43 13.97 -2.93
C LEU A 171 -5.87 14.00 -1.46
N TYR A 172 -5.22 13.19 -0.63
CA TYR A 172 -5.51 13.06 0.80
C TYR A 172 -4.23 13.19 1.64
N SER A 173 -4.34 13.83 2.80
CA SER A 173 -3.38 13.65 3.89
C SER A 173 -3.71 12.36 4.64
N LEU A 174 -2.68 11.61 5.05
CA LEU A 174 -2.83 10.39 5.84
C LEU A 174 -2.72 10.64 7.35
N GLU A 175 -2.60 11.89 7.78
CA GLU A 175 -2.45 12.28 9.20
C GLU A 175 -3.55 11.71 10.10
N THR A 176 -4.81 11.75 9.64
CA THR A 176 -5.97 11.29 10.41
C THR A 176 -6.44 9.90 10.00
N LEU A 177 -5.68 9.19 9.16
CA LEU A 177 -6.05 7.86 8.70
C LEU A 177 -6.07 6.88 9.88
N LYS A 178 -7.11 6.04 9.93
CA LYS A 178 -7.17 4.87 10.80
C LYS A 178 -6.96 3.60 9.98
N VAL A 179 -6.23 2.65 10.54
CA VAL A 179 -5.91 1.38 9.89
C VAL A 179 -6.23 0.20 10.79
N ASP A 180 -6.62 -0.89 10.15
CA ASP A 180 -6.89 -2.16 10.84
C ASP A 180 -5.68 -3.09 10.70
N LEU A 181 -5.32 -3.78 11.79
CA LEU A 181 -4.33 -4.84 11.77
C LEU A 181 -5.06 -6.18 11.60
N LYS A 182 -4.83 -6.84 10.46
CA LYS A 182 -5.29 -8.20 10.18
C LYS A 182 -4.10 -9.14 10.15
N HIS A 183 -4.08 -10.12 11.05
CA HIS A 183 -3.09 -11.19 11.06
C HIS A 183 -3.49 -12.30 10.09
N GLU A 184 -2.49 -12.97 9.53
CA GLU A 184 -2.67 -14.21 8.76
C GLU A 184 -1.72 -15.28 9.30
N PHE A 185 -2.21 -16.51 9.42
CA PHE A 185 -1.35 -17.67 9.60
C PHE A 185 -0.88 -18.10 8.21
N ASN A 186 0.43 -18.18 8.00
CA ASN A 186 1.00 -18.59 6.72
C ASN A 186 2.14 -19.61 6.90
N GLN A 187 2.42 -20.34 5.83
CA GLN A 187 3.59 -21.23 5.73
C GLN A 187 4.11 -21.22 4.29
N SER A 188 5.44 -21.24 4.12
CA SER A 188 6.06 -21.29 2.79
C SER A 188 6.07 -22.72 2.25
N ASN A 189 5.99 -22.91 0.92
CA ASN A 189 6.11 -24.23 0.28
C ASN A 189 7.37 -24.98 0.74
N LYS A 190 8.51 -24.26 0.83
CA LYS A 190 9.78 -24.83 1.28
C LYS A 190 9.64 -25.48 2.65
N LYS A 191 9.07 -24.78 3.63
CA LYS A 191 8.90 -25.31 4.99
C LYS A 191 7.76 -26.33 5.08
N MET A 192 6.68 -26.13 4.31
CA MET A 192 5.48 -26.96 4.36
C MET A 192 5.76 -28.40 3.90
N TYR A 193 6.51 -28.56 2.80
CA TYR A 193 6.79 -29.88 2.20
C TYR A 193 8.14 -30.47 2.61
N ASP A 194 8.93 -29.77 3.43
CA ASP A 194 10.13 -30.33 4.05
C ASP A 194 9.74 -31.15 5.30
N THR A 195 10.63 -32.04 5.72
CA THR A 195 10.44 -32.96 6.86
C THR A 195 10.13 -32.25 8.19
N GLU A 196 10.50 -30.97 8.33
CA GLU A 196 10.23 -30.14 9.50
C GLU A 196 8.83 -29.46 9.48
N GLY A 197 8.12 -29.50 8.36
CA GLY A 197 6.84 -28.80 8.15
C GLY A 197 5.65 -29.37 8.90
N GLY A 198 5.79 -30.55 9.48
CA GLY A 198 4.73 -31.26 10.20
C GLY A 198 3.65 -31.86 9.30
N LEU A 199 3.76 -31.75 7.97
CA LEU A 199 2.85 -32.44 7.05
C LEU A 199 3.18 -33.93 6.98
N LYS A 200 2.14 -34.76 7.09
CA LYS A 200 2.22 -36.19 6.84
C LYS A 200 1.72 -36.49 5.43
N LEU A 201 2.61 -36.96 4.55
CA LEU A 201 2.21 -37.42 3.22
C LEU A 201 1.33 -38.67 3.34
N ILE A 202 0.11 -38.63 2.79
CA ILE A 202 -0.84 -39.76 2.82
C ILE A 202 -0.82 -40.53 1.50
N ALA A 203 -0.71 -39.84 0.36
CA ALA A 203 -0.59 -40.43 -0.97
C ALA A 203 0.04 -39.42 -1.94
N SER A 204 0.72 -39.91 -2.98
CA SER A 204 1.25 -39.10 -4.08
C SER A 204 1.17 -39.87 -5.40
N LYS A 205 0.83 -39.19 -6.50
CA LYS A 205 0.86 -39.75 -7.86
C LYS A 205 1.43 -38.70 -8.81
N THR A 206 2.43 -39.09 -9.59
CA THR A 206 2.91 -38.28 -10.73
C THR A 206 2.04 -38.63 -11.95
N LEU A 207 1.49 -37.61 -12.60
CA LEU A 207 0.77 -37.77 -13.86
C LEU A 207 1.74 -37.44 -15.00
N ASN A 208 1.96 -38.39 -15.91
CA ASN A 208 2.65 -38.11 -17.15
C ASN A 208 1.63 -37.46 -18.11
N ASN A 209 1.97 -36.29 -18.65
CA ASN A 209 1.25 -35.72 -19.79
C ASN A 209 1.62 -36.46 -21.07
#